data_AF-A0A8R1HWG0-F1
#
_entry.id   AF-A0A8R1HWG0-F1
#
_cell.length_a   1.000
_cell.length_b   1.000
_cell.length_c   1.000
_cell.angle_alpha   90.00
_cell.angle_beta   90.00
_cell.angle_gamma   90.00
#
_symmetry.space_group_name_H-M   'P 1'
#
loop_
_entity.id
_entity.type
_entity.pdbx_description
1 polymer ?
#
loop_
_entity_poly.entity_id
_entity_poly.type
_entity_poly.pdbx_seq_one_letter_code
_entity_poly.pdbx_strand_id
1 'polypeptide(L)'
;MIEDQCKQACESTICDRSQYPSRCLCEKGRHFLFNKCWKKCPDFAHPEPIVDDRGFSRCELKSDLKTAYLYMRRNKRQLRNNFC
;
A
#
# COMPACT_ATOMS: atom_id res chain seq x y z
N MET A 1 5.35 -17.45 -3.06
CA MET A 1 5.76 -16.71 -4.29
C MET A 1 5.22 -15.28 -4.23
N ILE A 2 5.71 -14.36 -5.06
CA ILE A 2 5.19 -12.97 -5.17
C ILE A 2 3.67 -12.96 -5.43
N GLU A 3 3.18 -13.97 -6.15
CA GLU A 3 1.75 -14.18 -6.39
C GLU A 3 0.94 -14.39 -5.10
N ASP A 4 1.50 -15.12 -4.13
CA ASP A 4 0.85 -15.32 -2.83
C ASP A 4 0.86 -14.03 -2.00
N GLN A 5 1.89 -13.20 -2.15
CA GLN A 5 1.95 -11.87 -1.51
C GLN A 5 0.95 -10.89 -2.13
N CYS A 6 0.80 -10.89 -3.45
CA CYS A 6 -0.24 -10.12 -4.14
C CYS A 6 -1.65 -10.60 -3.73
N LYS A 7 -1.89 -11.91 -3.75
CA LYS A 7 -3.20 -12.49 -3.38
C LYS A 7 -3.54 -12.29 -1.91
N GLN A 8 -2.55 -12.32 -1.01
CA GLN A 8 -2.75 -12.07 0.42
C GLN A 8 -2.93 -10.59 0.76
N ALA A 9 -2.45 -9.67 -0.08
CA ALA A 9 -2.60 -8.23 0.15
C ALA A 9 -4.06 -7.80 0.00
N CYS A 10 -4.68 -8.06 -1.17
CA CYS A 10 -6.15 -8.07 -1.39
C CYS A 10 -6.54 -8.26 -2.87
N GLU A 11 -7.86 -8.35 -3.14
CA GLU A 11 -8.45 -8.38 -4.49
C GLU A 11 -8.00 -7.22 -5.39
N SER A 12 -7.75 -6.02 -4.84
CA SER A 12 -7.28 -4.88 -5.64
C SER A 12 -5.76 -4.82 -5.81
N THR A 13 -5.05 -5.90 -5.47
CA THR A 13 -3.61 -5.98 -5.66
C THR A 13 -3.30 -6.75 -6.95
N ILE A 14 -2.61 -6.10 -7.87
CA ILE A 14 -2.22 -6.64 -9.17
C ILE A 14 -0.74 -7.00 -9.12
N CYS A 15 -0.37 -8.19 -9.60
CA CYS A 15 1.03 -8.60 -9.67
C CYS A 15 1.65 -8.14 -10.99
N ASP A 16 2.53 -7.13 -10.96
CA ASP A 16 3.33 -6.73 -12.12
C ASP A 16 4.53 -7.66 -12.29
N ARG A 17 4.47 -8.47 -13.35
CA ARG A 17 5.53 -9.39 -13.77
C ARG A 17 6.38 -8.84 -14.91
N SER A 18 6.11 -7.62 -15.38
CA SER A 18 6.88 -7.00 -16.48
C SER A 18 8.31 -6.63 -16.08
N GLN A 19 8.64 -6.74 -14.78
CA GLN A 19 9.95 -6.39 -14.23
C GLN A 19 10.43 -7.48 -13.26
N TYR A 20 11.76 -7.58 -13.12
CA TYR A 20 12.42 -8.38 -12.09
C TYR A 20 13.14 -7.48 -11.08
N PRO A 21 12.90 -7.62 -9.77
CA PRO A 21 11.90 -8.51 -9.16
C PRO A 21 10.48 -8.01 -9.44
N SER A 22 9.53 -8.96 -9.57
CA SER A 22 8.11 -8.66 -9.75
C SER A 22 7.55 -7.88 -8.55
N ARG A 23 6.53 -7.05 -8.78
CA ARG A 23 6.00 -6.13 -7.76
C ARG A 23 4.49 -6.27 -7.59
N CYS A 24 4.00 -5.94 -6.40
CA CYS A 24 2.58 -5.78 -6.15
C CYS A 24 2.17 -4.32 -6.47
N LEU A 25 1.19 -4.13 -7.33
CA LEU A 25 0.56 -2.85 -7.66
C LEU A 25 -0.85 -2.81 -7.07
N CYS A 26 -1.40 -1.61 -6.90
CA CYS A 26 -2.80 -1.43 -6.55
C CYS A 26 -3.62 -1.00 -7.77
N GLU A 27 -4.91 -1.34 -7.79
CA GLU A 27 -5.85 -0.78 -8.77
C GLU A 27 -5.81 0.75 -8.81
N LYS A 28 -6.17 1.32 -9.96
CA LYS A 28 -6.19 2.77 -10.18
C LYS A 28 -7.02 3.48 -9.11
N GLY A 29 -6.44 4.53 -8.51
CA GLY A 29 -7.07 5.28 -7.42
C GLY A 29 -6.81 4.71 -6.02
N ARG A 30 -6.01 3.65 -5.89
CA ARG A 30 -5.50 3.13 -4.62
C ARG A 30 -3.99 3.27 -4.53
N HIS A 31 -3.47 3.26 -3.31
CA HIS A 31 -2.09 3.58 -3.01
C HIS A 31 -1.44 2.48 -2.16
N PHE A 32 -0.28 2.01 -2.59
CA PHE A 32 0.42 0.93 -1.90
C PHE A 32 1.17 1.44 -0.66
N LEU A 33 0.96 0.80 0.48
CA LEU A 33 1.74 1.02 1.71
C LEU A 33 1.62 -0.18 2.65
N PHE A 34 2.74 -0.67 3.17
CA PHE A 34 2.82 -1.83 4.08
C PHE A 34 2.15 -3.11 3.55
N ASN A 35 2.34 -3.44 2.27
CA ASN A 35 1.72 -4.59 1.60
C ASN A 35 0.18 -4.53 1.60
N LYS A 36 -0.36 -3.31 1.50
CA LYS A 36 -1.79 -3.03 1.48
C LYS A 36 -2.11 -1.98 0.43
N CYS A 37 -3.30 -2.07 -0.15
CA CYS A 37 -3.84 -1.09 -1.06
C CYS A 37 -4.82 -0.17 -0.34
N TRP A 38 -4.35 1.03 -0.06
CA TRP A 38 -5.07 2.06 0.65
C TRP A 38 -5.96 2.86 -0.30
N LYS A 39 -7.20 3.15 0.10
CA LYS A 39 -8.11 4.04 -0.63
C LYS A 39 -7.65 5.50 -0.61
N LYS A 40 -6.96 5.89 0.47
CA LYS A 40 -6.33 7.19 0.70
C LYS A 40 -5.09 6.97 1.55
N CYS A 41 -4.05 7.78 1.36
CA CYS A 41 -2.87 7.69 2.22
C CYS A 41 -3.24 7.99 3.68
N PRO A 42 -2.76 7.19 4.64
CA PRO A 42 -3.07 7.38 6.05
C PRO A 42 -2.39 8.61 6.63
N ASP A 43 -2.87 9.10 7.77
CA ASP A 43 -2.36 10.33 8.39
C ASP A 43 -0.86 10.30 8.74
N PHE A 44 -0.26 9.12 8.92
CA PHE A 44 1.17 8.96 9.18
C PHE A 44 2.02 8.89 7.91
N ALA A 45 1.40 9.06 6.75
CA ALA A 45 2.02 9.23 5.46
C ALA A 45 1.77 10.65 4.93
N HIS A 46 2.48 11.04 3.88
CA HIS A 46 2.13 12.22 3.10
C HIS A 46 0.75 12.03 2.46
N PRO A 47 -0.08 13.10 2.40
CA PRO A 47 -1.42 13.01 1.84
C PRO A 47 -1.39 12.75 0.33
N GLU A 48 -0.36 13.25 -0.35
CA GLU A 48 -0.14 13.04 -1.77
C GLU A 48 0.65 11.74 -2.00
N PRO A 49 0.10 10.81 -2.79
CA PRO A 49 0.82 9.60 -3.15
C PRO A 49 1.88 9.90 -4.20
N ILE A 50 2.97 9.15 -4.17
CA ILE A 50 3.96 9.15 -5.23
C ILE A 50 3.47 8.22 -6.33
N VAL A 51 3.42 8.72 -7.56
CA VAL A 51 3.07 7.95 -8.76
C VAL A 51 4.30 7.87 -9.65
N ASP A 52 4.72 6.66 -10.03
CA ASP A 52 5.81 6.48 -10.98
C ASP A 52 5.35 6.57 -12.44
N ASP A 53 6.30 6.54 -13.38
CA ASP A 53 6.05 6.66 -14.82
C ASP A 53 5.13 5.54 -15.38
N ARG A 54 4.94 4.45 -14.63
CA ARG A 54 4.07 3.33 -15.00
C ARG A 54 2.71 3.40 -14.33
N GLY A 55 2.44 4.45 -13.55
CA GLY A 55 1.20 4.66 -12.84
C GLY A 55 1.10 3.90 -11.51
N PHE A 56 2.20 3.33 -11.00
CA PHE A 56 2.20 2.73 -9.67
C PHE A 56 2.12 3.82 -8.62
N SER A 57 1.05 3.78 -7.82
CA SER A 57 0.80 4.75 -6.78
C SER A 57 1.13 4.17 -5.41
N ARG A 58 1.98 4.85 -4.64
CA ARG A 58 2.39 4.47 -3.28
C ARG A 58 2.30 5.65 -2.32
N CYS A 59 2.01 5.37 -1.06
CA CYS A 59 2.14 6.39 -0.02
C CYS A 59 3.58 6.47 0.49
N GLU A 60 4.04 7.67 0.79
CA GLU A 60 5.33 7.89 1.43
C GLU A 60 5.16 8.19 2.91
N LEU A 61 5.93 7.52 3.76
CA LEU A 61 5.88 7.75 5.20
C LEU A 61 6.46 9.13 5.52
N LYS A 62 5.71 9.93 6.29
CA LYS A 62 6.23 11.18 6.86
C LYS A 62 6.92 10.98 8.21
N SER A 63 6.68 9.82 8.83
CA SER A 63 7.24 9.41 10.13
C SER A 63 8.13 8.18 9.97
N ASP A 64 8.92 7.87 11.00
CA ASP A 64 9.68 6.62 11.02
C ASP A 64 8.78 5.37 10.99
N LEU A 65 9.36 4.24 10.57
CA LEU A 65 8.66 2.96 10.45
C LEU A 65 8.02 2.50 11.76
N LYS A 66 8.70 2.70 12.90
CA LYS A 66 8.20 2.23 14.21
C LYS A 66 6.94 2.99 14.59
N THR A 67 6.92 4.31 14.40
CA THR A 67 5.75 5.16 14.64
C THR A 67 4.56 4.74 13.76
N ALA A 68 4.81 4.52 12.47
CA ALA A 68 3.78 4.09 11.52
C ALA A 68 3.19 2.70 11.87
N TYR A 69 4.04 1.73 12.24
CA TYR A 69 3.59 0.41 12.71
C TYR A 69 2.78 0.49 14.00
N LEU A 70 3.20 1.31 14.97
CA LEU A 70 2.47 1.52 16.21
C LEU A 70 1.10 2.14 15.96
N TYR A 71 1.02 3.12 15.05
CA TYR A 71 -0.26 3.72 14.65
C TYR A 71 -1.19 2.67 14.03
N MET A 72 -0.70 1.88 13.07
CA MET A 72 -1.49 0.81 12.44
C MET A 72 -2.00 -0.21 13.46
N ARG A 73 -1.16 -0.60 14.43
CA ARG A 73 -1.53 -1.54 15.49
C ARG A 73 -2.62 -0.97 16.40
N ARG A 74 -2.49 0.29 16.82
CA ARG A 74 -3.45 0.97 17.70
C ARG A 74 -4.79 1.20 17.02
N ASN A 75 -4.78 1.62 15.75
CA ASN A 75 -5.97 2.00 14.99
C ASN A 75 -6.49 0.87 14.09
N LYS A 76 -6.03 -0.38 14.28
CA LYS A 76 -6.34 -1.53 13.41
C LYS A 76 -7.84 -1.68 13.08
N ARG A 77 -8.72 -1.46 14.07
CA ARG A 77 -10.18 -1.57 13.90
C ARG A 77 -10.74 -0.47 12.99
N GLN A 78 -10.28 0.77 13.17
CA GLN A 78 -10.73 1.91 12.39
C GLN A 78 -10.19 1.86 10.95
N LEU A 79 -8.94 1.42 10.80
CA LEU A 79 -8.27 1.37 9.50
C LEU A 79 -8.72 0.21 8.62
N ARG A 80 -9.48 -0.76 9.15
CA ARG A 80 -9.89 -1.97 8.44
C ARG A 80 -10.62 -1.69 7.12
N ASN A 81 -11.33 -0.57 7.03
CA ASN A 81 -12.09 -0.18 5.83
C ASN A 81 -11.34 0.79 4.91
N ASN A 82 -10.16 1.27 5.34
CA ASN A 82 -9.35 2.27 4.63
C ASN A 82 -8.40 1.62 3.63
N PHE A 83 -8.13 0.34 3.78
CA PHE A 83 -7.32 -0.46 2.88
C PHE A 83 -7.95 -1.82 2.64
N CYS A 84 -7.42 -2.50 1.65
CA CYS A 84 -7.28 -3.93 1.67
C CYS A 84 -5.76 -4.22 1.71
#